data_AF-A0A0C3CU94-F1
#
_entry.id   AF-A0A0C3CU94-F1
#
_cell.length_a   1.000
_cell.length_b   1.000
_cell.length_c   1.000
_cell.angle_alpha   90.00
_cell.angle_beta   90.00
_cell.angle_gamma   90.00
#
_symmetry.space_group_name_H-M   'P 1'
#
loop_
_entity.id
_entity.type
_entity.pdbx_description
1 polymer ?
#
loop_
_entity_poly.entity_id
_entity_poly.type
_entity_poly.pdbx_seq_one_letter_code
_entity_poly.pdbx_strand_id
1 'polypeptide(L)'
;ICEVIHNTSMPSWFRSVPKNFGDQAAGTIKADEWRSLITVYIPIALISLWSAGTQSERAVAYRSCIVSYVGNLKHVHPTFSLQLNHHASFHIYDYLVLFGPVHLWWTFPFEQLIGILQRLPSNHKNSELERTMLHSYLKGAKLHVWLSRPDCPATIQECKVLFD
;
A
#
# COMPACT_ATOMS: atom_id res chain seq x y z
N ILE A 1 -0.71 12.11 12.50
CA ILE A 1 -1.83 11.98 11.54
C ILE A 1 -2.47 13.33 11.24
N CYS A 2 -2.92 14.11 12.23
CA CYS A 2 -3.57 15.42 11.97
C CYS A 2 -2.67 16.41 11.20
N GLU A 3 -1.37 16.43 11.50
CA GLU A 3 -0.38 17.20 10.73
C GLU A 3 -0.30 16.78 9.25
N VAL A 4 -0.34 15.47 8.99
CA VAL A 4 -0.35 14.92 7.63
C VAL A 4 -1.65 15.26 6.91
N ILE A 5 -2.78 15.20 7.61
CA ILE A 5 -4.08 15.61 7.06
C ILE A 5 -4.07 17.10 6.69
N HIS A 6 -3.44 17.95 7.51
CA HIS A 6 -3.37 19.38 7.26
C HIS A 6 -2.48 19.73 6.05
N ASN A 7 -1.37 19.00 5.89
CA ASN A 7 -0.33 19.30 4.90
C ASN A 7 -0.49 18.54 3.57
N THR A 8 -1.37 17.54 3.50
CA THR A 8 -1.62 16.77 2.28
C THR A 8 -2.78 17.39 1.50
N SER A 9 -2.52 17.79 0.26
CA SER A 9 -3.53 18.32 -0.66
C SER A 9 -4.16 17.19 -1.46
N MET A 10 -5.48 16.99 -1.33
CA MET A 10 -6.21 15.98 -2.08
C MET A 10 -6.87 16.54 -3.33
N PRO A 11 -6.95 15.77 -4.42
CA PRO A 11 -7.78 16.13 -5.58
C PRO A 11 -9.23 16.34 -5.17
N SER A 12 -9.91 17.31 -5.76
CA SER A 12 -11.29 17.69 -5.39
C SER A 12 -12.32 16.56 -5.55
N TRP A 13 -12.04 15.56 -6.40
CA TRP A 13 -12.89 14.38 -6.60
C TRP A 13 -12.71 13.29 -5.54
N PHE A 14 -11.71 13.42 -4.66
CA PHE A 14 -11.42 12.48 -3.59
C PHE A 14 -11.83 13.09 -2.24
N ARG A 15 -12.86 12.54 -1.60
CA ARG A 15 -13.36 13.07 -0.33
C ARG A 15 -12.29 12.97 0.74
N SER A 16 -11.81 14.11 1.23
CA SER A 16 -10.83 14.17 2.29
C SER A 16 -11.48 14.01 3.67
N VAL A 17 -10.70 13.52 4.62
CA VAL A 17 -11.04 13.57 6.05
C VAL A 17 -11.02 15.03 6.52
N PRO A 18 -11.88 15.44 7.48
CA PRO A 18 -11.85 16.76 8.09
C PRO A 18 -10.47 17.10 8.68
N LYS A 19 -10.04 18.36 8.55
CA LYS A 19 -8.73 18.81 9.07
C LYS A 19 -8.63 18.75 10.59
N ASN A 20 -9.77 18.84 11.29
CA ASN A 20 -9.90 18.67 12.74
C ASN A 20 -10.19 17.22 13.14
N PHE A 21 -9.80 16.23 12.33
CA PHE A 21 -9.94 14.81 12.63
C PHE A 21 -9.51 14.47 14.06
N GLY A 22 -10.40 13.80 14.81
CA GLY A 22 -10.19 13.39 16.20
C GLY A 22 -10.68 14.40 17.25
N ASP A 23 -11.08 15.60 16.85
CA ASP A 23 -11.74 16.57 17.72
C ASP A 23 -13.24 16.27 17.86
N GLN A 24 -13.81 16.53 19.04
CA GLN A 24 -15.23 16.31 19.32
C GLN A 24 -16.13 17.15 18.40
N ALA A 25 -15.61 18.27 17.89
CA ALA A 25 -16.27 19.14 16.91
C ALA A 25 -16.27 18.60 15.47
N ALA A 26 -15.48 17.57 15.14
CA ALA A 26 -15.37 17.02 13.79
C ALA A 26 -16.56 16.13 13.39
N GLY A 27 -17.36 15.68 14.37
CA GLY A 27 -18.48 14.79 14.14
C GLY A 27 -18.06 13.37 13.74
N THR A 28 -19.03 12.58 13.27
CA THR A 28 -18.82 11.17 12.90
C THR A 28 -18.24 11.03 11.50
N ILE A 29 -17.15 10.29 11.39
CA ILE A 29 -16.48 9.96 10.11
C ILE A 29 -17.39 9.08 9.25
N LYS A 30 -17.60 9.49 8.00
CA LYS A 30 -18.38 8.74 7.00
C LYS A 30 -17.53 7.65 6.35
N ALA A 31 -18.19 6.65 5.75
CA ALA A 31 -17.51 5.48 5.18
C ALA A 31 -16.47 5.83 4.09
N ASP A 32 -16.75 6.86 3.28
CA ASP A 32 -15.83 7.37 2.26
C ASP A 32 -14.64 8.12 2.86
N GLU A 33 -14.83 8.84 3.96
CA GLU A 33 -13.76 9.49 4.72
C GLU A 33 -12.87 8.46 5.42
N TRP A 34 -13.44 7.37 5.95
CA TRP A 34 -12.68 6.22 6.46
C TRP A 34 -11.79 5.60 5.38
N ARG A 35 -12.33 5.45 4.16
CA ARG A 35 -11.56 4.93 3.02
C ARG A 35 -10.38 5.84 2.71
N SER A 36 -10.57 7.16 2.72
CA SER A 36 -9.50 8.14 2.51
C SER A 36 -8.46 8.16 3.63
N LEU A 37 -8.91 8.02 4.89
CA LEU A 37 -8.05 7.90 6.05
C LEU A 37 -7.11 6.69 5.93
N ILE A 38 -7.67 5.53 5.59
CA ILE A 38 -6.94 4.26 5.53
C ILE A 38 -6.02 4.19 4.32
N THR A 39 -6.47 4.66 3.15
CA THR A 39 -5.73 4.49 1.90
C THR A 39 -4.68 5.58 1.63
N VAL A 40 -4.81 6.76 2.23
CA VAL A 40 -3.92 7.90 1.95
C VAL A 40 -3.23 8.40 3.22
N TYR A 41 -4.01 8.82 4.21
CA TYR A 41 -3.45 9.52 5.37
C TYR A 41 -2.66 8.62 6.31
N ILE A 42 -3.15 7.40 6.57
CA ILE A 42 -2.45 6.43 7.40
C ILE A 42 -1.12 6.00 6.76
N PRO A 43 -1.04 5.62 5.47
CA PRO A 43 0.23 5.32 4.81
C PRO A 43 1.23 6.47 4.83
N ILE A 44 0.81 7.71 4.52
CA ILE A 44 1.72 8.87 4.55
C ILE A 44 2.19 9.17 5.98
N ALA A 45 1.30 9.09 6.98
CA ALA A 45 1.67 9.27 8.38
C ALA A 45 2.58 8.16 8.90
N LEU A 46 2.34 6.91 8.49
CA LEU A 46 3.22 5.80 8.79
C LEU A 46 4.58 5.98 8.13
N ILE A 47 4.67 6.41 6.86
CA ILE A 47 5.93 6.73 6.20
C ILE A 47 6.65 7.90 6.88
N SER A 48 5.93 8.93 7.32
CA SER A 48 6.53 10.09 7.99
C SER A 48 7.08 9.70 9.37
N LEU A 49 6.28 8.97 10.16
CA LEU A 49 6.65 8.46 11.47
C LEU A 49 7.75 7.39 11.38
N TRP A 50 7.64 6.51 10.40
CA TRP A 50 8.62 5.49 10.06
C TRP A 50 9.60 5.98 9.00
N SER A 51 9.85 7.28 8.88
CA SER A 51 11.09 7.80 8.29
C SER A 51 11.90 8.63 9.29
N ALA A 52 11.28 9.08 10.39
CA ALA A 52 11.91 9.90 11.43
C ALA A 52 13.08 9.23 12.20
N GLY A 53 13.06 7.90 12.33
CA GLY A 53 14.22 7.10 12.81
C GLY A 53 15.14 6.67 11.68
N THR A 54 16.43 6.51 11.97
CA THR A 54 17.38 5.98 10.96
C THR A 54 17.01 4.54 10.60
N GLN A 55 17.26 4.13 9.36
CA GLN A 55 17.03 2.74 8.92
C GLN A 55 17.76 1.73 9.83
N SER A 56 18.90 2.13 10.38
CA SER A 56 19.70 1.37 11.34
C SER A 56 18.97 1.15 12.66
N GLU A 57 18.40 2.20 13.27
CA GLU A 57 17.62 2.09 14.51
C GLU A 57 16.43 1.14 14.36
N ARG A 58 15.73 1.21 13.22
CA ARG A 58 14.60 0.31 12.94
C ARG A 58 15.01 -1.14 12.80
N ALA A 59 16.11 -1.39 12.08
CA ALA A 59 16.64 -2.73 11.93
C ALA A 59 16.99 -3.31 13.31
N VAL A 60 17.70 -2.55 14.15
CA VAL A 60 18.06 -2.96 15.51
C VAL A 60 16.82 -3.23 16.37
N ALA A 61 15.84 -2.33 16.37
CA ALA A 61 14.59 -2.50 17.11
C ALA A 61 13.82 -3.76 16.65
N TYR A 62 13.71 -3.97 15.33
CA TYR A 62 13.09 -5.17 14.77
C TYR A 62 13.81 -6.44 15.25
N ARG A 63 15.14 -6.46 15.20
CA ARG A 63 15.96 -7.59 15.63
C ARG A 63 15.73 -7.91 17.11
N SER A 64 15.69 -6.90 17.97
CA SER A 64 15.39 -7.11 19.40
C SER A 64 13.99 -7.70 19.61
N CYS A 65 12.99 -7.20 18.88
CA CYS A 65 11.62 -7.72 18.95
C CYS A 65 11.52 -9.17 18.48
N ILE A 66 12.12 -9.54 17.34
CA ILE A 66 12.00 -10.90 16.81
C ILE A 66 12.74 -11.94 17.65
N VAL A 67 13.90 -11.58 18.22
CA VAL A 67 14.62 -12.43 19.20
C VAL A 67 13.75 -12.67 20.43
N SER A 68 13.16 -11.61 21.00
CA SER A 68 12.30 -11.72 22.17
C SER A 68 11.04 -12.56 21.88
N TYR A 69 10.37 -12.28 20.76
CA TYR A 69 9.18 -13.03 20.34
C TYR A 69 9.47 -14.52 20.18
N VAL A 70 10.45 -14.89 19.35
CA VAL A 70 10.75 -16.31 19.07
C VAL A 70 11.31 -17.02 20.31
N GLY A 71 12.10 -16.32 21.13
CA GLY A 71 12.60 -16.86 22.40
C GLY A 71 11.49 -17.15 23.41
N ASN A 72 10.57 -16.21 23.58
CA ASN A 72 9.42 -16.38 24.48
C ASN A 72 8.39 -17.39 23.93
N LEU A 73 8.28 -17.55 22.61
CA LEU A 73 7.34 -18.49 22.00
C LEU A 73 7.58 -19.93 22.46
N LYS A 74 8.85 -20.36 22.55
CA LYS A 74 9.21 -21.67 23.11
C LYS A 74 8.97 -21.79 24.61
N HIS A 75 9.07 -20.68 25.34
CA HIS A 75 8.83 -20.68 26.77
C HIS A 75 7.33 -20.85 27.08
N VAL A 76 6.48 -20.11 26.37
CA VAL A 76 5.01 -20.15 26.54
C VAL A 76 4.41 -21.40 25.89
N HIS A 77 4.98 -21.87 24.78
CA HIS A 77 4.55 -23.06 24.06
C HIS A 77 5.72 -24.04 23.86
N PRO A 78 6.06 -24.88 24.86
CA PRO A 78 7.21 -25.78 24.80
C PRO A 78 7.15 -26.83 23.68
N THR A 79 5.94 -27.20 23.26
CA THR A 79 5.69 -28.16 22.18
C THR A 79 5.71 -27.50 20.79
N PHE A 80 5.87 -26.18 20.72
CA PHE A 80 5.88 -25.46 19.45
C PHE A 80 7.18 -25.72 18.66
N SER A 81 7.02 -26.18 17.43
CA SER A 81 8.13 -26.37 16.50
C SER A 81 8.37 -25.10 15.68
N LEU A 82 9.61 -24.61 15.72
CA LEU A 82 10.02 -23.48 14.89
C LEU A 82 9.91 -23.84 13.41
N GLN A 83 9.19 -23.00 12.66
CA GLN A 83 9.04 -23.13 11.21
C GLN A 83 10.08 -22.29 10.46
N LEU A 84 10.31 -22.61 9.19
CA LEU A 84 11.18 -21.86 8.28
C LEU A 84 10.90 -20.36 8.29
N ASN A 85 9.62 -19.96 8.37
CA ASN A 85 9.22 -18.55 8.44
C ASN A 85 9.80 -17.82 9.66
N HIS A 86 9.98 -18.51 10.79
CA HIS A 86 10.63 -17.93 11.97
C HIS A 86 12.10 -17.67 11.69
N HIS A 87 12.81 -18.62 11.04
CA HIS A 87 14.19 -18.40 10.61
C HIS A 87 14.29 -17.26 9.60
N ALA A 88 13.44 -17.26 8.57
CA ALA A 88 13.40 -16.21 7.54
C ALA A 88 13.13 -14.82 8.13
N SER A 89 12.31 -14.73 9.19
CA SER A 89 12.06 -13.44 9.87
C SER A 89 13.32 -12.82 10.47
N PHE A 90 14.31 -13.60 10.91
CA PHE A 90 15.59 -13.04 11.38
C PHE A 90 16.36 -12.33 10.27
N HIS A 91 16.26 -12.80 9.02
CA HIS A 91 16.92 -12.17 7.87
C HIS A 91 16.28 -10.86 7.43
N ILE A 92 15.07 -10.53 7.91
CA ILE A 92 14.48 -9.21 7.65
C ILE A 92 15.36 -8.09 8.21
N TYR A 93 16.12 -8.33 9.29
CA TYR A 93 17.14 -7.40 9.76
C TYR A 93 18.18 -7.09 8.68
N ASP A 94 18.77 -8.13 8.08
CA ASP A 94 19.79 -7.99 7.04
C ASP A 94 19.21 -7.23 5.83
N TYR A 95 17.97 -7.53 5.46
CA TYR A 95 17.28 -6.88 4.35
C TYR A 95 16.93 -5.41 4.63
N LEU A 96 16.57 -5.07 5.86
CA LEU A 96 16.37 -3.68 6.27
C LEU A 96 17.67 -2.87 6.17
N VAL A 97 18.82 -3.48 6.48
CA VAL A 97 20.14 -2.85 6.37
C VAL A 97 20.58 -2.70 4.90
N LEU A 98 20.37 -3.75 4.08
CA LEU A 98 20.86 -3.80 2.70
C LEU A 98 19.95 -3.09 1.69
N PHE A 99 18.64 -3.25 1.83
CA PHE A 99 17.64 -2.84 0.83
C PHE A 99 16.72 -1.71 1.33
N GLY A 100 16.84 -1.32 2.59
CA GLY A 100 16.02 -0.28 3.20
C GLY A 100 14.62 -0.79 3.58
N PRO A 101 13.62 0.12 3.65
CA PRO A 101 12.30 -0.22 4.15
C PRO A 101 11.61 -1.35 3.38
N VAL A 102 10.87 -2.21 4.09
CA VAL A 102 10.19 -3.40 3.53
C VAL A 102 9.35 -3.10 2.28
N HIS A 103 8.67 -1.95 2.24
CA HIS A 103 7.78 -1.60 1.12
C HIS A 103 8.51 -1.39 -0.22
N LEU A 104 9.84 -1.25 -0.21
CA LEU A 104 10.64 -1.15 -1.43
C LEU A 104 10.90 -2.52 -2.08
N TRP A 105 10.84 -3.60 -1.30
CA TRP A 105 11.23 -4.95 -1.76
C TRP A 105 10.19 -6.03 -1.45
N TRP A 106 9.05 -5.67 -0.86
CA TRP A 106 7.94 -6.61 -0.68
C TRP A 106 7.26 -6.97 -2.00
N THR A 107 6.66 -8.17 -2.03
CA THR A 107 6.07 -8.73 -3.25
C THR A 107 4.66 -8.24 -3.53
N PHE A 108 3.97 -7.62 -2.56
CA PHE A 108 2.57 -7.20 -2.69
C PHE A 108 2.24 -6.37 -3.96
N PRO A 109 3.01 -5.35 -4.34
CA PRO A 109 2.75 -4.58 -5.56
C PRO A 109 2.86 -5.44 -6.83
N PHE A 110 3.79 -6.41 -6.83
CA PHE A 110 3.98 -7.34 -7.94
C PHE A 110 2.82 -8.34 -8.03
N GLU A 111 2.36 -8.89 -6.90
CA GLU A 111 1.17 -9.75 -6.85
C GLU A 111 -0.08 -9.02 -7.36
N GLN A 112 -0.26 -7.76 -6.97
CA GLN A 112 -1.35 -6.93 -7.47
C GLN A 112 -1.26 -6.73 -8.98
N LEU A 113 -0.05 -6.44 -9.50
CA LEU A 113 0.19 -6.30 -10.93
C LEU A 113 -0.09 -7.61 -11.68
N ILE A 114 0.37 -8.75 -11.16
CA ILE A 114 0.09 -10.07 -11.74
C ILE A 114 -1.41 -10.31 -11.82
N GLY A 115 -2.15 -10.04 -10.74
CA GLY A 115 -3.61 -10.16 -10.73
C GLY A 115 -4.31 -9.24 -11.74
N ILE A 116 -3.79 -8.03 -11.97
CA ILE A 116 -4.28 -7.13 -13.02
C ILE A 116 -4.03 -7.76 -14.40
N LEU A 117 -2.79 -8.18 -14.67
CA LEU A 117 -2.40 -8.75 -15.95
C LEU A 117 -3.17 -10.02 -16.30
N GLN A 118 -3.44 -10.88 -15.31
CA GLN A 118 -4.24 -12.10 -15.46
C GLN A 118 -5.70 -11.84 -15.87
N ARG A 119 -6.25 -10.67 -15.51
CA ARG A 119 -7.63 -10.27 -15.87
C ARG A 119 -7.73 -9.55 -17.21
N LEU A 120 -6.60 -9.17 -17.81
CA LEU A 120 -6.64 -8.49 -19.11
C LEU A 120 -7.05 -9.49 -20.21
N PRO A 121 -7.91 -9.09 -21.14
CA PRO A 121 -8.26 -9.92 -22.29
C PRO A 121 -7.00 -10.17 -23.13
N SER A 122 -6.70 -11.44 -23.37
CA SER A 122 -5.56 -11.86 -24.20
C SER A 122 -6.04 -12.26 -25.60
N ASN A 123 -5.17 -12.06 -26.61
CA ASN A 123 -5.44 -12.47 -27.99
C ASN A 123 -5.13 -13.96 -28.23
N HIS A 124 -4.75 -14.72 -27.19
CA HIS A 124 -4.36 -16.14 -27.23
C HIS A 124 -3.26 -16.48 -28.25
N LYS A 125 -2.46 -15.49 -28.66
CA LYS A 125 -1.32 -15.67 -29.56
C LYS A 125 -0.03 -15.42 -28.78
N ASN A 126 0.67 -16.50 -28.45
CA ASN A 126 1.84 -16.44 -27.55
C ASN A 126 2.94 -15.48 -28.04
N SER A 127 3.16 -15.34 -29.35
CA SER A 127 4.16 -14.42 -29.92
C SER A 127 3.75 -12.94 -29.89
N GLU A 128 2.49 -12.65 -29.55
CA GLU A 128 1.93 -11.30 -29.49
C GLU A 128 1.37 -10.97 -28.10
N LEU A 129 1.53 -11.87 -27.14
CA LEU A 129 0.87 -11.82 -25.84
C LEU A 129 1.37 -10.63 -25.03
N GLU A 130 2.69 -10.45 -24.96
CA GLU A 130 3.33 -9.38 -24.20
C GLU A 130 2.90 -8.01 -24.74
N ARG A 131 2.91 -7.85 -26.07
CA ARG A 131 2.47 -6.63 -26.75
C ARG A 131 1.00 -6.33 -26.48
N THR A 132 0.15 -7.34 -26.52
CA THR A 132 -1.29 -7.19 -26.29
C THR A 132 -1.58 -6.83 -24.85
N MET A 133 -0.97 -7.53 -23.88
CA MET A 133 -1.09 -7.22 -22.46
C MET A 133 -0.60 -5.80 -22.16
N LEU A 134 0.57 -5.40 -22.67
CA LEU A 134 1.11 -4.06 -22.49
C LEU A 134 0.17 -2.99 -23.05
N HIS A 135 -0.34 -3.18 -24.27
CA HIS A 135 -1.27 -2.23 -24.87
C HIS A 135 -2.59 -2.13 -24.08
N SER A 136 -3.14 -3.26 -23.61
CA SER A 136 -4.35 -3.27 -22.79
C SER A 136 -4.12 -2.58 -21.44
N TYR A 137 -2.99 -2.86 -20.79
CA TYR A 137 -2.59 -2.20 -19.54
C TYR A 137 -2.44 -0.69 -19.72
N LEU A 138 -1.72 -0.24 -20.76
CA LEU A 138 -1.53 1.18 -21.05
C LEU A 138 -2.82 1.91 -21.39
N LYS A 139 -3.75 1.25 -22.11
CA LYS A 139 -5.09 1.82 -22.39
C LYS A 139 -5.88 2.04 -21.10
N GLY A 140 -5.91 1.04 -20.21
CA GLY A 140 -6.55 1.16 -18.91
C GLY A 140 -5.91 2.25 -18.05
N ALA A 141 -4.58 2.30 -17.97
CA ALA A 141 -3.85 3.31 -17.22
C ALA A 141 -4.13 4.73 -17.75
N LYS A 142 -4.11 4.95 -19.08
CA LYS A 142 -4.46 6.23 -19.70
C LYS A 142 -5.90 6.63 -19.40
N LEU A 143 -6.83 5.69 -19.38
CA LEU A 143 -8.23 5.95 -19.04
C LEU A 143 -8.37 6.39 -17.57
N HIS A 144 -7.71 5.71 -16.63
CA HIS A 144 -7.68 6.14 -15.23
C HIS A 144 -7.06 7.53 -15.05
N VAL A 145 -5.99 7.85 -15.80
CA VAL A 145 -5.41 9.19 -15.82
C VAL A 145 -6.42 10.22 -16.33
N TRP A 146 -7.11 9.96 -17.44
CA TRP A 146 -8.15 10.83 -17.96
C TRP A 146 -9.29 11.06 -16.94
N LEU A 147 -9.79 10.00 -16.31
CA LEU A 147 -10.84 10.06 -15.29
C LEU A 147 -10.42 10.85 -14.03
N SER A 148 -9.12 10.97 -13.78
CA SER A 148 -8.57 11.71 -12.64
C SER A 148 -8.33 13.19 -12.94
N ARG A 149 -8.39 13.59 -14.22
CA ARG A 149 -8.15 14.96 -14.66
C ARG A 149 -9.37 15.86 -14.44
N PRO A 150 -9.16 17.15 -14.12
CA PRO A 150 -10.26 18.10 -13.98
C PRO A 150 -10.95 18.44 -15.31
N ASP A 151 -10.24 18.26 -16.44
CA ASP A 151 -10.73 18.51 -17.80
C ASP A 151 -11.19 17.21 -18.52
N CYS A 152 -11.59 16.19 -17.75
CA CYS A 152 -12.09 14.93 -18.30
C CYS A 152 -13.35 15.17 -19.15
N PRO A 153 -13.39 14.72 -20.43
CA PRO A 153 -14.59 14.81 -21.25
C PRO A 153 -15.79 14.13 -20.60
N ALA A 154 -16.98 14.73 -20.70
CA ALA A 154 -18.20 14.20 -20.09
C ALA A 154 -18.49 12.74 -20.48
N THR A 155 -18.25 12.38 -21.75
CA THR A 155 -18.42 11.02 -22.27
C THR A 155 -17.52 9.99 -21.57
N ILE A 156 -16.31 10.37 -21.18
CA ILE A 156 -15.40 9.50 -20.43
C ILE A 156 -15.81 9.46 -18.96
N GLN A 157 -16.28 10.59 -18.41
CA GLN A 157 -16.76 10.68 -17.03
C GLN A 157 -17.98 9.77 -16.78
N GLU A 158 -18.88 9.64 -17.75
CA GLU A 158 -20.02 8.71 -17.70
C GLU A 158 -19.56 7.26 -17.56
N CYS A 159 -18.45 6.88 -18.21
CA CYS A 159 -17.90 5.53 -18.08
C CYS A 159 -17.32 5.23 -16.69
N LYS A 160 -17.12 6.24 -15.81
CA LYS A 160 -16.57 6.02 -14.47
C LYS A 160 -17.36 5.00 -13.66
N VAL A 161 -18.69 4.99 -13.82
CA VAL A 161 -19.60 4.01 -13.19
C VAL A 161 -19.26 2.56 -13.54
N LEU A 162 -18.63 2.31 -14.70
CA LEU A 162 -18.22 0.96 -15.11
C LEU A 162 -16.93 0.48 -14.42
N PHE A 163 -16.22 1.37 -13.73
CA PHE A 163 -14.91 1.10 -13.12
C PHE A 163 -14.90 1.23 -11.59
N ASP A 164 -16.00 1.66 -10.96
CA ASP A 164 -16.20 1.72 -9.51
C ASP A 164 -16.84 0.41 -8.98
#